data_AF-A0A957K6M7-F1
#
_entry.id   AF-A0A957K6M7-F1
#
_cell.length_a   1.000
_cell.length_b   1.000
_cell.length_c   1.000
_cell.angle_alpha   90.00
_cell.angle_beta   90.00
_cell.angle_gamma   90.00
#
_symmetry.space_group_name_H-M   'P 1'
#
loop_
_entity.id
_entity.type
_entity.pdbx_description
1 polymer ?
#
loop_
_entity_poly.entity_id
_entity_poly.type
_entity_poly.pdbx_seq_one_letter_code
_entity_poly.pdbx_strand_id
1 'polypeptide(L)'
;IDKAIRAYERAYSLATRAGEQGMATAILALNNLGEAYQGLFAMDKALEQHRKALELAATVPFPFTSDLYRNLGVDLLALGDIDNCIAHLYRALAAAEESDEPEIELQVLYSLAMAELERDQLDVAADHVDLLQQKAEAAKAQGALASAYYARGALARRRGEDRLAIQAWQQALFLAHETGQRFLIWNTHCELGQLADDADLCQVHCRIASGVIHQIADPIEDDELRQRFLNDSKVKMILEHAAGLW
;
A
#
# COMPACT_ATOMS: atom_id res chain seq x y z
N ILE A 1 -13.47 4.98 -6.90
CA ILE A 1 -12.57 3.88 -7.35
C ILE A 1 -13.20 3.07 -8.48
N ASP A 2 -14.47 2.67 -8.34
CA ASP A 2 -15.31 2.08 -9.39
C ASP A 2 -15.35 2.89 -10.72
N LYS A 3 -15.49 4.22 -10.66
CA LYS A 3 -15.40 5.10 -11.85
C LYS A 3 -14.03 5.04 -12.52
N ALA A 4 -12.96 4.92 -11.72
CA ALA A 4 -11.60 4.81 -12.22
C ALA A 4 -11.39 3.46 -12.90
N ILE A 5 -11.84 2.36 -12.30
CA ILE A 5 -11.83 1.01 -12.89
C ILE A 5 -12.52 1.03 -14.27
N ARG A 6 -13.74 1.55 -14.37
CA ARG A 6 -14.46 1.66 -15.66
C ARG A 6 -13.68 2.49 -16.70
N ALA A 7 -13.01 3.55 -16.26
CA ALA A 7 -12.21 4.39 -17.15
C ALA A 7 -10.95 3.66 -17.65
N TYR A 8 -10.25 2.95 -16.77
CA TYR A 8 -9.06 2.18 -17.13
C TYR A 8 -9.40 0.95 -17.98
N GLU A 9 -10.50 0.24 -17.71
CA GLU A 9 -11.02 -0.84 -18.59
C GLU A 9 -11.29 -0.32 -20.00
N ARG A 10 -11.93 0.85 -20.11
CA ARG A 10 -12.18 1.50 -21.40
C ARG A 10 -10.88 1.92 -22.09
N ALA A 11 -9.93 2.48 -21.34
CA ALA A 11 -8.62 2.87 -21.87
C ALA A 11 -7.87 1.64 -22.42
N TYR A 12 -7.83 0.55 -21.66
CA TYR A 12 -7.22 -0.71 -22.08
C TYR A 12 -7.87 -1.28 -23.35
N SER A 13 -9.20 -1.29 -23.43
CA SER A 13 -9.94 -1.75 -24.61
C SER A 13 -9.62 -0.93 -25.87
N LEU A 14 -9.60 0.40 -25.76
CA LEU A 14 -9.28 1.28 -26.88
C LEU A 14 -7.81 1.17 -27.29
N ALA A 15 -6.90 1.11 -26.33
CA ALA A 15 -5.47 0.94 -26.55
C ALA A 15 -5.16 -0.37 -27.28
N THR A 16 -5.79 -1.47 -26.87
CA THR A 16 -5.65 -2.78 -27.54
C THR A 16 -6.11 -2.72 -29.00
N ARG A 17 -7.20 -2.00 -29.29
CA ARG A 17 -7.71 -1.81 -30.66
C ARG A 17 -6.81 -0.92 -31.52
N ALA A 18 -6.01 -0.05 -30.91
CA ALA A 18 -5.05 0.79 -31.60
C ALA A 18 -3.77 0.04 -32.00
N GLY A 19 -3.59 -1.21 -31.57
CA GLY A 19 -2.43 -2.04 -31.90
C GLY A 19 -1.15 -1.51 -31.25
N GLU A 20 -0.03 -1.57 -31.98
CA GLU A 20 1.30 -1.19 -31.48
C GLU A 20 1.33 0.21 -30.85
N GLN A 21 0.63 1.18 -31.45
CA GLN A 21 0.60 2.57 -30.96
C GLN A 21 -0.13 2.72 -29.62
N GLY A 22 -0.96 1.75 -29.24
CA GLY A 22 -1.68 1.73 -27.97
C GLY A 22 -0.97 0.97 -26.86
N MET A 23 0.12 0.24 -27.13
CA MET A 23 0.69 -0.71 -26.15
C MET A 23 1.13 -0.03 -24.85
N ALA A 24 1.79 1.13 -24.91
CA ALA A 24 2.16 1.89 -23.71
C ALA A 24 0.94 2.30 -22.87
N THR A 25 -0.16 2.71 -23.52
CA THR A 25 -1.42 3.05 -22.82
C THR A 25 -2.07 1.81 -22.23
N ALA A 26 -2.02 0.66 -22.91
CA ALA A 26 -2.55 -0.59 -22.40
C ALA A 26 -1.80 -1.05 -21.14
N ILE A 27 -0.46 -0.93 -21.12
CA ILE A 27 0.37 -1.22 -19.93
C ILE A 27 -0.05 -0.34 -18.75
N LEU A 28 -0.11 0.98 -18.95
CA LEU A 28 -0.50 1.93 -17.90
C LEU A 28 -1.93 1.70 -17.41
N ALA A 29 -2.87 1.38 -18.31
CA ALA A 29 -4.25 1.08 -17.94
C ALA A 29 -4.35 -0.18 -17.09
N LEU A 30 -3.60 -1.23 -17.42
CA LEU A 30 -3.53 -2.46 -16.62
C LEU A 30 -2.87 -2.20 -15.26
N ASN A 31 -1.80 -1.42 -15.19
CA ASN A 31 -1.17 -1.06 -13.93
C ASN A 31 -2.15 -0.32 -13.00
N ASN A 32 -2.82 0.71 -13.52
CA ASN A 32 -3.79 1.47 -12.74
C ASN A 32 -5.05 0.64 -12.34
N LEU A 33 -5.44 -0.35 -13.16
CA LEU A 33 -6.47 -1.31 -12.76
C LEU A 33 -6.00 -2.15 -11.58
N GLY A 34 -4.76 -2.61 -11.61
CA GLY A 34 -4.17 -3.38 -10.53
C GLY A 34 -4.14 -2.59 -9.23
N GLU A 35 -3.65 -1.34 -9.25
CA GLU A 35 -3.67 -0.44 -8.08
C GLU A 35 -5.10 -0.17 -7.57
N ALA A 36 -6.06 0.01 -8.47
CA ALA A 36 -7.46 0.17 -8.08
C ALA A 36 -8.01 -1.09 -7.38
N TYR A 37 -7.58 -2.29 -7.79
CA TYR A 37 -7.92 -3.53 -7.09
C TYR A 37 -7.16 -3.70 -5.78
N GLN A 38 -5.90 -3.27 -5.66
CA GLN A 38 -5.18 -3.20 -4.38
C GLN A 38 -5.93 -2.33 -3.38
N GLY A 39 -6.38 -1.14 -3.79
CA GLY A 39 -7.18 -0.24 -2.96
C GLY A 39 -8.55 -0.80 -2.53
N LEU A 40 -8.97 -1.93 -3.11
CA LEU A 40 -10.18 -2.67 -2.72
C LEU A 40 -9.87 -3.96 -1.97
N PHE A 41 -8.60 -4.25 -1.65
CA PHE A 41 -8.17 -5.54 -1.11
C PHE A 41 -8.48 -6.74 -2.03
N ALA A 42 -8.66 -6.50 -3.32
CA ALA A 42 -8.89 -7.53 -4.33
C ALA A 42 -7.56 -8.03 -4.94
N MET A 43 -6.70 -8.59 -4.08
CA MET A 43 -5.29 -8.86 -4.41
C MET A 43 -5.10 -9.85 -5.58
N ASP A 44 -5.98 -10.85 -5.71
CA ASP A 44 -5.95 -11.77 -6.86
C ASP A 44 -6.17 -11.03 -8.20
N LYS A 45 -7.12 -10.08 -8.22
CA LYS A 45 -7.40 -9.26 -9.42
C LYS A 45 -6.27 -8.28 -9.68
N ALA A 46 -5.69 -7.70 -8.64
CA ALA A 46 -4.55 -6.81 -8.74
C ALA A 46 -3.34 -7.51 -9.39
N LEU A 47 -2.98 -8.67 -8.84
CA LEU A 47 -1.89 -9.51 -9.34
C LEU A 47 -2.11 -9.89 -10.80
N GLU A 48 -3.33 -10.25 -11.19
CA GLU A 48 -3.67 -10.55 -12.58
C GLU A 48 -3.40 -9.36 -13.51
N GLN A 49 -3.81 -8.14 -13.14
CA GLN A 49 -3.61 -6.98 -14.01
C GLN A 49 -2.15 -6.54 -14.06
N HIS A 50 -1.45 -6.49 -12.92
CA HIS A 50 -0.03 -6.14 -12.89
C HIS A 50 0.84 -7.16 -13.65
N ARG A 51 0.51 -8.46 -13.60
CA ARG A 51 1.20 -9.48 -14.41
C ARG A 51 0.99 -9.23 -15.90
N LYS A 52 -0.24 -8.97 -16.35
CA LYS A 52 -0.52 -8.62 -17.75
C LYS A 52 0.21 -7.34 -18.18
N ALA A 53 0.28 -6.34 -17.30
CA ALA A 53 1.01 -5.10 -17.58
C ALA A 53 2.50 -5.38 -17.81
N LEU A 54 3.12 -6.18 -16.94
CA LEU A 54 4.53 -6.55 -17.04
C LEU A 54 4.81 -7.42 -18.28
N GLU A 55 3.96 -8.39 -18.57
CA GLU A 55 4.06 -9.23 -19.77
C GLU A 55 4.01 -8.38 -21.04
N LEU A 56 3.11 -7.39 -21.10
CA LEU A 56 3.03 -6.47 -22.24
C LEU A 56 4.25 -5.54 -22.32
N ALA A 57 4.72 -5.03 -21.18
CA ALA A 57 5.93 -4.21 -21.10
C ALA A 57 7.20 -4.95 -21.53
N ALA A 58 7.22 -6.29 -21.47
CA ALA A 58 8.33 -7.09 -21.99
C ALA A 58 8.37 -7.16 -23.53
N THR A 59 7.29 -6.77 -24.22
CA THR A 59 7.18 -6.86 -25.69
C THR A 59 7.47 -5.55 -26.41
N VAL A 60 7.54 -4.43 -25.69
CA VAL A 60 7.81 -3.09 -26.23
C VAL A 60 8.74 -2.29 -25.33
N PRO A 61 9.48 -1.30 -25.85
CA PRO A 61 10.21 -0.36 -25.00
C PRO A 61 9.24 0.39 -24.07
N PHE A 62 9.36 0.18 -22.77
CA PHE A 62 8.55 0.83 -21.75
C PHE A 62 9.44 1.22 -20.55
N PRO A 63 9.61 2.53 -20.25
CA PRO A 63 10.59 2.96 -19.24
C PRO A 63 10.10 2.78 -17.80
N PHE A 64 8.79 2.77 -17.54
CA PHE A 64 8.23 2.79 -16.19
C PHE A 64 8.05 1.39 -15.57
N THR A 65 9.07 0.54 -15.67
CA THR A 65 8.98 -0.86 -15.18
C THR A 65 9.16 -0.99 -13.66
N SER A 66 9.79 0.01 -13.02
CA SER A 66 9.98 0.07 -11.57
C SER A 66 8.65 -0.05 -10.80
N ASP A 67 7.64 0.71 -11.23
CA ASP A 67 6.30 0.74 -10.65
C ASP A 67 5.57 -0.60 -10.83
N LEU A 68 5.68 -1.22 -12.01
CA LEU A 68 5.11 -2.55 -12.28
C LEU A 68 5.69 -3.61 -11.35
N TYR A 69 7.01 -3.60 -11.16
CA TYR A 69 7.68 -4.54 -10.25
C TYR A 69 7.30 -4.27 -8.80
N ARG A 70 7.22 -3.00 -8.38
CA ARG A 70 6.79 -2.65 -7.01
C ARG A 70 5.39 -3.17 -6.75
N ASN A 71 4.46 -2.89 -7.65
CA ASN A 71 3.05 -3.28 -7.50
C ASN A 71 2.88 -4.80 -7.43
N LEU A 72 3.59 -5.56 -8.27
CA LEU A 72 3.65 -7.02 -8.14
C LEU A 72 4.21 -7.47 -6.79
N GLY A 73 5.27 -6.82 -6.31
CA GLY A 73 5.82 -7.10 -4.98
C GLY A 73 4.78 -6.91 -3.88
N VAL A 74 4.03 -5.82 -3.91
CA VAL A 74 2.95 -5.52 -2.95
C VAL A 74 1.84 -6.57 -3.02
N ASP A 75 1.40 -6.97 -4.22
CA ASP A 75 0.38 -8.01 -4.38
C ASP A 75 0.83 -9.34 -3.79
N LEU A 76 2.06 -9.74 -4.08
CA LEU A 76 2.65 -10.99 -3.60
C LEU A 76 2.79 -10.99 -2.07
N LEU A 77 3.19 -9.85 -1.48
CA LEU A 77 3.24 -9.70 -0.03
C LEU A 77 1.86 -9.93 0.60
N ALA A 78 0.83 -9.28 0.05
CA ALA A 78 -0.54 -9.41 0.56
C ALA A 78 -1.10 -10.84 0.41
N LEU A 79 -0.60 -11.60 -0.56
CA LEU A 79 -0.94 -13.01 -0.79
C LEU A 79 -0.03 -13.99 -0.02
N GLY A 80 0.95 -13.49 0.75
CA GLY A 80 1.85 -14.29 1.57
C GLY A 80 3.06 -14.90 0.84
N ASP A 81 3.29 -14.55 -0.42
CA ASP A 81 4.46 -14.98 -1.19
C ASP A 81 5.65 -14.01 -0.99
N ILE A 82 6.21 -14.07 0.21
CA ILE A 82 7.22 -13.11 0.69
C ILE A 82 8.52 -13.19 -0.11
N ASP A 83 8.98 -14.40 -0.46
CA ASP A 83 10.24 -14.57 -1.19
C ASP A 83 10.16 -13.97 -2.60
N ASN A 84 9.06 -14.19 -3.34
CA ASN A 84 8.89 -13.57 -4.65
C ASN A 84 8.60 -12.07 -4.54
N CYS A 85 7.88 -11.62 -3.51
CA CYS A 85 7.71 -10.21 -3.20
C CYS A 85 9.07 -9.48 -3.14
N ILE A 86 9.99 -9.95 -2.30
CA ILE A 86 11.30 -9.33 -2.11
C ILE A 86 12.10 -9.31 -3.42
N ALA A 87 12.07 -10.41 -4.18
CA ALA A 87 12.74 -10.48 -5.48
C ALA A 87 12.20 -9.42 -6.47
N HIS A 88 10.89 -9.20 -6.49
CA HIS A 88 10.27 -8.16 -7.32
C HIS A 88 10.59 -6.75 -6.82
N LEU A 89 10.58 -6.52 -5.50
CA LEU A 89 10.91 -5.21 -4.92
C LEU A 89 12.37 -4.81 -5.18
N TYR A 90 13.33 -5.73 -5.14
CA TYR A 90 14.72 -5.40 -5.51
C TYR A 90 14.88 -5.08 -7.02
N ARG A 91 14.08 -5.71 -7.90
CA ARG A 91 14.03 -5.31 -9.31
C ARG A 91 13.43 -3.92 -9.48
N ALA A 92 12.39 -3.61 -8.70
CA ALA A 92 11.79 -2.28 -8.69
C ALA A 92 12.79 -1.21 -8.23
N LEU A 93 13.56 -1.49 -7.18
CA LEU A 93 14.58 -0.60 -6.65
C LEU A 93 15.66 -0.30 -7.70
N ALA A 94 16.24 -1.34 -8.30
CA ALA A 94 17.27 -1.18 -9.33
C ALA A 94 16.75 -0.40 -10.56
N ALA A 95 15.50 -0.67 -11.00
CA ALA A 95 14.89 0.04 -12.12
C ALA A 95 14.61 1.52 -11.80
N ALA A 96 14.17 1.82 -10.56
CA ALA A 96 13.93 3.18 -10.11
C ALA A 96 15.23 3.98 -10.02
N GLU A 97 16.33 3.37 -9.55
CA GLU A 97 17.65 3.99 -9.52
C GLU A 97 18.19 4.26 -10.93
N GLU A 98 18.05 3.30 -11.85
CA GLU A 98 18.48 3.46 -13.25
C GLU A 98 17.72 4.58 -13.96
N SER A 99 16.44 4.75 -13.62
CA SER A 99 15.53 5.71 -14.27
C SER A 99 15.38 7.03 -13.51
N ASP A 100 16.12 7.23 -12.41
CA ASP A 100 16.03 8.42 -11.53
C ASP A 100 14.60 8.70 -11.07
N GLU A 101 13.93 7.67 -10.52
CA GLU A 101 12.56 7.71 -9.98
C GLU A 101 12.55 7.70 -8.44
N PRO A 102 12.97 8.79 -7.76
CA PRO A 102 13.15 8.81 -6.30
C PRO A 102 11.84 8.59 -5.53
N GLU A 103 10.70 8.97 -6.10
CA GLU A 103 9.39 8.74 -5.47
C GLU A 103 9.02 7.24 -5.43
N ILE A 104 9.39 6.48 -6.46
CA ILE A 104 9.20 5.02 -6.51
C ILE A 104 10.20 4.35 -5.58
N GLU A 105 11.44 4.84 -5.53
CA GLU A 105 12.47 4.35 -4.60
C GLU A 105 11.96 4.36 -3.14
N LEU A 106 11.39 5.48 -2.68
CA LEU A 106 10.84 5.60 -1.32
C LEU A 106 9.71 4.58 -1.07
N GLN A 107 8.83 4.37 -2.04
CA GLN A 107 7.73 3.40 -1.91
C GLN A 107 8.25 1.96 -1.87
N VAL A 108 9.28 1.64 -2.66
CA VAL A 108 9.93 0.33 -2.67
C VAL A 108 10.64 0.07 -1.33
N LEU A 109 11.34 1.06 -0.76
CA LEU A 109 11.98 0.93 0.56
C LEU A 109 10.96 0.66 1.66
N TYR A 110 9.81 1.34 1.63
CA TYR A 110 8.70 1.04 2.54
C TYR A 110 8.22 -0.41 2.38
N SER A 111 7.96 -0.85 1.16
CA SER A 111 7.50 -2.23 0.91
C SER A 111 8.54 -3.28 1.30
N LEU A 112 9.83 -3.03 1.10
CA LEU A 112 10.92 -3.92 1.53
C LEU A 112 10.97 -4.02 3.06
N ALA A 113 10.86 -2.88 3.76
CA ALA A 113 10.79 -2.88 5.22
C ALA A 113 9.62 -3.74 5.72
N MET A 114 8.43 -3.58 5.15
CA MET A 114 7.26 -4.37 5.54
C MET A 114 7.43 -5.86 5.21
N ALA A 115 7.99 -6.21 4.05
CA ALA A 115 8.23 -7.60 3.66
C ALA A 115 9.25 -8.28 4.59
N GLU A 116 10.33 -7.58 4.97
CA GLU A 116 11.34 -8.12 5.89
C GLU A 116 10.82 -8.23 7.32
N LEU A 117 9.87 -7.37 7.75
CA LEU A 117 9.12 -7.57 8.99
C LEU A 117 8.31 -8.86 8.93
N GLU A 118 7.56 -9.12 7.84
CA GLU A 118 6.82 -10.39 7.68
C GLU A 118 7.75 -11.61 7.68
N ARG A 119 8.99 -11.45 7.20
CA ARG A 119 10.05 -12.48 7.24
C ARG A 119 10.80 -12.58 8.58
N ASP A 120 10.44 -11.76 9.57
CA ASP A 120 11.11 -11.63 10.86
C ASP A 120 12.61 -11.27 10.77
N GLN A 121 13.04 -10.64 9.67
CA GLN A 121 14.39 -10.12 9.48
C GLN A 121 14.47 -8.69 10.01
N LEU A 122 14.36 -8.53 11.34
CA LEU A 122 14.17 -7.22 11.97
C LEU A 122 15.33 -6.24 11.74
N ASP A 123 16.55 -6.73 11.62
CA ASP A 123 17.72 -5.88 11.35
C ASP A 123 17.71 -5.36 9.91
N VAL A 124 17.37 -6.23 8.93
CA VAL A 124 17.23 -5.83 7.53
C VAL A 124 16.04 -4.87 7.34
N ALA A 125 14.94 -5.11 8.06
CA ALA A 125 13.82 -4.18 8.09
C ALA A 125 14.24 -2.81 8.65
N ALA A 126 15.05 -2.78 9.72
CA ALA A 126 15.57 -1.54 10.30
C ALA A 126 16.41 -0.74 9.30
N ASP A 127 17.29 -1.41 8.54
CA ASP A 127 18.11 -0.76 7.52
C ASP A 127 17.25 -0.06 6.45
N HIS A 128 16.18 -0.73 5.98
CA HIS A 128 15.24 -0.14 5.02
C HIS A 128 14.43 1.01 5.62
N VAL A 129 13.98 0.90 6.87
CA VAL A 129 13.25 1.98 7.58
C VAL A 129 14.12 3.22 7.73
N ASP A 130 15.38 3.06 8.14
CA ASP A 130 16.31 4.17 8.36
C ASP A 130 16.70 4.85 7.04
N LEU A 131 16.95 4.06 5.99
CA LEU A 131 17.22 4.58 4.65
C LEU A 131 16.01 5.32 4.08
N LEU A 132 14.80 4.76 4.21
CA LEU A 132 13.56 5.40 3.80
C LEU A 132 13.39 6.75 4.49
N GLN A 133 13.57 6.80 5.81
CA GLN A 133 13.43 8.05 6.55
C GLN A 133 14.47 9.08 6.10
N GLN A 134 15.74 8.70 6.00
CA GLN A 134 16.81 9.59 5.57
C GLN A 134 16.51 10.22 4.20
N LYS A 135 16.12 9.40 3.22
CA LYS A 135 15.80 9.86 1.87
C LYS A 135 14.53 10.70 1.84
N ALA A 136 13.48 10.32 2.57
CA ALA A 136 12.25 11.09 2.66
C ALA A 136 12.47 12.48 3.28
N GLU A 137 13.31 12.58 4.32
CA GLU A 137 13.71 13.86 4.92
C GLU A 137 14.49 14.74 3.94
N ALA A 138 15.48 14.17 3.25
CA ALA A 138 16.27 14.87 2.26
C ALA A 138 15.41 15.40 1.09
N ALA A 139 14.45 14.60 0.63
CA ALA A 139 13.50 14.95 -0.41
C ALA A 139 12.34 15.85 0.09
N LYS A 140 12.22 16.07 1.41
CA LYS A 140 11.07 16.72 2.06
C LYS A 140 9.73 16.06 1.73
N ALA A 141 9.75 14.76 1.47
CA ALA A 141 8.59 13.96 1.08
C ALA A 141 7.78 13.55 2.32
N GLN A 142 6.90 14.43 2.80
CA GLN A 142 6.11 14.21 4.02
C GLN A 142 5.28 12.92 3.98
N GLY A 143 4.76 12.55 2.81
CA GLY A 143 3.98 11.32 2.64
C GLY A 143 4.82 10.05 2.87
N ALA A 144 6.02 10.02 2.30
CA ALA A 144 6.99 8.94 2.52
C ALA A 144 7.52 8.93 3.96
N LEU A 145 7.70 10.10 4.57
CA LEU A 145 8.10 10.21 5.97
C LEU A 145 7.02 9.64 6.91
N ALA A 146 5.73 9.84 6.62
CA ALA A 146 4.64 9.19 7.35
C ALA A 146 4.74 7.65 7.26
N SER A 147 5.04 7.13 6.07
CA SER A 147 5.23 5.68 5.83
C SER A 147 6.46 5.15 6.57
N ALA A 148 7.55 5.92 6.65
CA ALA A 148 8.74 5.58 7.41
C ALA A 148 8.43 5.45 8.91
N TYR A 149 7.71 6.42 9.48
CA TYR A 149 7.28 6.36 10.88
C TYR A 149 6.32 5.21 11.15
N TYR A 150 5.45 4.88 10.19
CA TYR A 150 4.57 3.71 10.32
C TYR A 150 5.37 2.40 10.37
N ALA A 151 6.30 2.21 9.43
CA ALA A 151 7.17 1.04 9.40
C ALA A 151 8.08 0.95 10.63
N ARG A 152 8.58 2.09 11.13
CA ARG A 152 9.33 2.16 12.39
C ARG A 152 8.48 1.73 13.59
N GLY A 153 7.21 2.13 13.62
CA GLY A 153 6.29 1.69 14.67
C GLY A 153 6.04 0.18 14.63
N ALA A 154 5.84 -0.38 13.43
CA ALA A 154 5.70 -1.82 13.22
C ALA A 154 6.96 -2.59 13.64
N LEU A 155 8.15 -2.10 13.28
CA LEU A 155 9.43 -2.66 13.71
C LEU A 155 9.59 -2.65 15.23
N ALA A 156 9.33 -1.51 15.88
CA ALA A 156 9.39 -1.38 17.34
C ALA A 156 8.41 -2.36 18.02
N ARG A 157 7.20 -2.50 17.49
CA ARG A 157 6.21 -3.47 17.98
C ARG A 157 6.73 -4.90 17.88
N ARG A 158 7.36 -5.27 16.76
CA ARG A 158 7.97 -6.60 16.57
C ARG A 158 9.15 -6.86 17.51
N ARG A 159 9.85 -5.82 17.96
CA ARG A 159 10.88 -5.88 18.99
C ARG A 159 10.33 -5.89 20.43
N GLY A 160 9.02 -5.76 20.62
CA GLY A 160 8.39 -5.66 21.95
C GLY A 160 8.53 -4.27 22.59
N GLU A 161 8.86 -3.25 21.81
CA GLU A 161 9.13 -1.88 22.25
C GLU A 161 7.86 -1.01 22.10
N ASP A 162 6.77 -1.40 22.75
CA ASP A 162 5.44 -0.81 22.52
C ASP A 162 5.37 0.71 22.70
N ARG A 163 6.14 1.25 23.66
CA ARG A 163 6.23 2.70 23.86
C ARG A 163 6.83 3.41 22.64
N LEU A 164 7.86 2.83 22.04
CA LEU A 164 8.47 3.39 20.83
C LEU A 164 7.55 3.22 19.62
N ALA A 165 6.83 2.09 19.56
CA ALA A 165 5.82 1.85 18.52
C ALA A 165 4.73 2.93 18.54
N ILE A 166 4.15 3.21 19.70
CA ILE A 166 3.12 4.24 19.90
C ILE A 166 3.65 5.63 19.48
N GLN A 167 4.87 5.99 19.90
CA GLN A 167 5.48 7.28 19.54
C GLN A 167 5.67 7.43 18.03
N ALA A 168 6.18 6.39 17.36
CA ALA A 168 6.37 6.40 15.92
C ALA A 168 5.03 6.49 15.18
N TRP A 169 4.02 5.72 15.60
CA TRP A 169 2.69 5.77 15.02
C TRP A 169 1.95 7.10 15.24
N GLN A 170 2.19 7.80 16.35
CA GLN A 170 1.69 9.17 16.54
C GLN A 170 2.30 10.15 15.52
N GLN A 171 3.60 10.04 15.22
CA GLN A 171 4.24 10.84 14.17
C GLN A 171 3.70 10.48 12.78
N ALA A 172 3.52 9.18 12.51
CA ALA A 172 2.92 8.70 11.27
C ALA A 172 1.51 9.29 11.07
N LEU A 173 0.66 9.29 12.09
CA LEU A 173 -0.69 9.86 12.03
C LEU A 173 -0.69 11.36 11.72
N PHE A 174 0.18 12.12 12.39
CA PHE A 174 0.30 13.56 12.16
C PHE A 174 0.56 13.85 10.67
N LEU A 175 1.61 13.23 10.11
CA LEU A 175 1.99 13.40 8.72
C LEU A 175 0.97 12.80 7.73
N ALA A 176 0.34 11.69 8.09
CA ALA A 176 -0.69 11.06 7.27
C ALA A 176 -1.94 11.94 7.14
N HIS A 177 -2.32 12.65 8.21
CA HIS A 177 -3.39 13.65 8.16
C HIS A 177 -3.01 14.86 7.30
N GLU A 178 -1.78 15.38 7.42
CA GLU A 178 -1.31 16.50 6.59
C GLU A 178 -1.28 16.14 5.09
N THR A 179 -0.98 14.89 4.77
CA THR A 179 -0.82 14.39 3.39
C THR A 179 -2.07 13.70 2.83
N GLY A 180 -3.13 13.53 3.64
CA GLY A 180 -4.39 12.91 3.21
C GLY A 180 -4.33 11.39 2.99
N GLN A 181 -3.36 10.68 3.59
CA GLN A 181 -3.16 9.23 3.42
C GLN A 181 -4.16 8.42 4.25
N ARG A 182 -5.41 8.34 3.78
CA ARG A 182 -6.50 7.67 4.51
C ARG A 182 -6.20 6.23 4.90
N PHE A 183 -5.57 5.45 4.00
CA PHE A 183 -5.15 4.08 4.29
C PHE A 183 -4.18 4.00 5.47
N LEU A 184 -3.20 4.90 5.50
CA LEU A 184 -2.24 4.96 6.59
C LEU A 184 -2.92 5.38 7.90
N ILE A 185 -3.87 6.33 7.85
CA ILE A 185 -4.59 6.82 9.03
C ILE A 185 -5.37 5.68 9.72
N TRP A 186 -6.24 4.98 9.00
CA TRP A 186 -7.05 3.95 9.65
C TRP A 186 -6.23 2.72 10.05
N ASN A 187 -5.19 2.37 9.27
CA ASN A 187 -4.25 1.32 9.67
C ASN A 187 -3.53 1.69 10.96
N THR A 188 -2.99 2.90 11.07
CA THR A 188 -2.25 3.35 12.26
C THR A 188 -3.15 3.42 13.49
N HIS A 189 -4.41 3.85 13.33
CA HIS A 189 -5.38 3.78 14.43
C HIS A 189 -5.70 2.34 14.84
N CYS A 190 -5.79 1.40 13.90
CA CYS A 190 -5.93 -0.02 14.24
C CYS A 190 -4.75 -0.51 15.10
N GLU A 191 -3.51 -0.19 14.71
CA GLU A 191 -2.32 -0.59 15.47
C GLU A 191 -2.30 0.02 16.89
N LEU A 192 -2.62 1.31 17.01
CA LEU A 192 -2.71 1.98 18.32
C LEU A 192 -3.84 1.42 19.18
N GLY A 193 -4.98 1.05 18.58
CA GLY A 193 -6.11 0.42 19.28
C GLY A 193 -5.74 -0.93 19.89
N GLN A 194 -4.88 -1.72 19.24
CA GLN A 194 -4.38 -2.99 19.77
C GLN A 194 -3.42 -2.82 20.95
N LEU A 195 -2.77 -1.65 21.06
CA LEU A 195 -1.85 -1.29 22.15
C LEU A 195 -2.50 -0.42 23.23
N ALA A 196 -3.80 -0.15 23.14
CA ALA A 196 -4.48 0.71 24.10
C ALA A 196 -4.49 0.10 25.50
N ASP A 197 -4.20 0.92 26.51
CA ASP A 197 -4.14 0.51 27.92
C ASP A 197 -5.52 0.14 28.50
N ASP A 198 -6.60 0.63 27.87
CA ASP A 198 -7.98 0.40 28.28
C ASP A 198 -8.95 0.30 27.11
N ALA A 199 -10.14 -0.22 27.40
CA ALA A 199 -11.19 -0.47 26.41
C ALA A 199 -11.79 0.81 25.82
N ASP A 200 -11.81 1.92 26.56
CA ASP A 200 -12.34 3.19 26.08
C ASP A 200 -11.40 3.79 25.02
N LEU A 201 -10.08 3.77 25.28
CA LEU A 201 -9.07 4.23 24.33
C LEU A 201 -9.01 3.34 23.08
N CYS A 202 -9.10 2.02 23.26
CA CYS A 202 -9.25 1.08 22.14
C CYS A 202 -10.46 1.44 21.27
N GLN A 203 -11.61 1.68 21.91
CA GLN A 203 -12.85 2.04 21.23
C GLN A 203 -12.75 3.39 20.48
N VAL A 204 -12.05 4.38 21.04
CA VAL A 204 -11.79 5.66 20.35
C VAL A 204 -11.01 5.42 19.05
N HIS A 205 -9.94 4.63 19.11
CA HIS A 205 -9.14 4.29 17.92
C HIS A 205 -9.96 3.54 16.86
N CYS A 206 -10.74 2.53 17.25
CA CYS A 206 -11.62 1.80 16.34
C CYS A 206 -12.66 2.71 15.68
N ARG A 207 -13.27 3.65 16.43
CA ARG A 207 -14.25 4.60 15.87
C ARG A 207 -13.63 5.55 14.86
N ILE A 208 -12.43 6.07 15.12
CA ILE A 208 -11.75 6.95 14.15
C ILE A 208 -11.38 6.16 12.89
N ALA A 209 -10.83 4.95 13.04
CA ALA A 209 -10.51 4.08 11.91
C ALA A 209 -11.76 3.75 11.08
N SER A 210 -12.86 3.38 11.73
CA SER A 210 -14.16 3.13 11.10
C SER A 210 -14.67 4.34 10.31
N GLY A 211 -14.59 5.55 10.88
CA GLY A 211 -14.97 6.78 10.18
C GLY A 211 -14.16 7.02 8.91
N VAL A 212 -12.85 6.76 8.94
CA VAL A 212 -11.98 6.90 7.76
C VAL A 212 -12.23 5.79 6.73
N ILE A 213 -12.53 4.56 7.16
CA ILE A 213 -12.95 3.46 6.29
C ILE A 213 -14.24 3.84 5.54
N HIS A 214 -15.23 4.43 6.22
CA HIS A 214 -16.45 4.92 5.57
C HIS A 214 -16.19 6.06 4.58
N GLN A 215 -15.26 6.98 4.87
CA GLN A 215 -14.85 8.00 3.89
C GLN A 215 -14.23 7.40 2.60
N ILE A 216 -13.68 6.18 2.66
CA ILE A 216 -13.19 5.45 1.49
C ILE A 216 -14.34 4.67 0.82
N ALA A 217 -15.19 4.00 1.60
CA ALA A 217 -16.22 3.09 1.11
C ALA A 217 -17.46 3.79 0.56
N ASP A 218 -17.95 4.86 1.21
CA ASP A 218 -19.22 5.51 0.87
C ASP A 218 -19.24 6.10 -0.56
N PRO A 219 -18.13 6.66 -1.09
CA PRO A 219 -18.08 7.10 -2.49
C PRO A 219 -18.08 5.98 -3.54
N ILE A 220 -17.99 4.71 -3.15
CA ILE A 220 -17.97 3.57 -4.08
C ILE A 220 -19.42 3.21 -4.45
N GLU A 221 -19.85 3.60 -5.64
CA GLU A 221 -21.22 3.40 -6.12
C GLU A 221 -21.50 1.94 -6.49
N ASP A 222 -20.49 1.21 -6.96
CA ASP A 222 -20.60 -0.23 -7.25
C ASP A 222 -20.67 -1.04 -5.95
N ASP A 223 -21.82 -1.68 -5.73
CA ASP A 223 -22.08 -2.44 -4.50
C ASP A 223 -21.14 -3.62 -4.31
N GLU A 224 -20.76 -4.33 -5.38
CA GLU A 224 -19.86 -5.48 -5.27
C GLU A 224 -18.45 -5.01 -4.85
N LEU A 225 -17.95 -3.94 -5.47
CA LEU A 225 -16.65 -3.37 -5.12
C LEU A 225 -16.65 -2.77 -3.70
N ARG A 226 -17.74 -2.10 -3.31
CA ARG A 226 -17.89 -1.57 -1.95
C ARG A 226 -17.89 -2.70 -0.92
N GLN A 227 -18.65 -3.77 -1.17
CA GLN A 227 -18.69 -4.95 -0.30
C GLN A 227 -17.35 -5.69 -0.28
N ARG A 228 -16.61 -5.72 -1.38
CA ARG A 228 -15.26 -6.30 -1.39
C ARG A 228 -14.35 -5.61 -0.38
N PHE A 229 -14.32 -4.29 -0.40
CA PHE A 229 -13.53 -3.49 0.53
C PHE A 229 -13.99 -3.66 1.99
N LEU A 230 -15.31 -3.56 2.24
CA LEU A 230 -15.87 -3.66 3.60
C LEU A 230 -15.76 -5.05 4.24
N ASN A 231 -15.66 -6.11 3.41
CA ASN A 231 -15.51 -7.49 3.88
C ASN A 231 -14.06 -7.97 3.95
N ASP A 232 -13.08 -7.11 3.66
CA ASP A 232 -11.69 -7.41 4.00
C ASP A 232 -11.58 -7.73 5.50
N SER A 233 -10.76 -8.71 5.85
CA SER A 233 -10.66 -9.22 7.22
C SER A 233 -10.27 -8.15 8.24
N LYS A 234 -9.32 -7.27 7.90
CA LYS A 234 -8.84 -6.20 8.79
C LYS A 234 -9.90 -5.09 8.88
N VAL A 235 -10.48 -4.71 7.75
CA VAL A 235 -11.56 -3.70 7.69
C VAL A 235 -12.76 -4.15 8.52
N LYS A 236 -13.25 -5.37 8.29
CA LYS A 236 -14.40 -5.95 8.98
C LYS A 236 -14.18 -6.01 10.49
N MET A 237 -13.00 -6.49 10.92
CA MET A 237 -12.63 -6.52 12.33
C MET A 237 -12.75 -5.13 12.96
N ILE A 238 -12.18 -4.09 12.34
CA ILE A 238 -12.24 -2.72 12.87
C ILE A 238 -13.69 -2.22 12.98
N LEU A 239 -14.52 -2.50 11.97
CA LEU A 239 -15.93 -2.09 11.96
C LEU A 239 -16.74 -2.78 13.07
N GLU A 240 -16.51 -4.07 13.31
CA GLU A 240 -17.15 -4.83 14.39
C GLU A 240 -16.75 -4.29 15.77
N HIS A 241 -15.46 -4.02 15.99
CA HIS A 241 -14.96 -3.43 17.24
C HIS A 241 -15.52 -2.02 17.47
N ALA A 242 -15.61 -1.20 16.42
CA ALA A 242 -16.19 0.14 16.50
C ALA A 242 -17.69 0.11 16.86
N ALA A 243 -18.41 -0.94 16.44
CA ALA A 243 -19.82 -1.17 16.76
C ALA A 243 -20.04 -1.79 18.16
N GLY A 244 -18.98 -2.18 18.86
CA GLY A 244 -19.07 -2.86 20.16
C GLY A 244 -19.55 -4.31 20.05
N LEU A 245 -19.34 -4.95 18.89
CA LEU A 245 -19.61 -6.36 18.66
C LEU A 245 -18.31 -7.14 18.94
N TRP A 246 -18.33 -7.97 19.98
CA TRP A 246 -17.20 -8.79 20.45
C TRP A 246 -17.61 -10.25 20.55
#